data_AF-A0A7X0F166-F1
#
_entry.id   AF-A0A7X0F166-F1
#
_cell.length_a   1.000
_cell.length_b   1.000
_cell.length_c   1.000
_cell.angle_alpha   90.00
_cell.angle_beta   90.00
_cell.angle_gamma   90.00
#
_symmetry.space_group_name_H-M   'P 1'
#
loop_
_entity.id
_entity.type
_entity.pdbx_description
1 polymer ?
#
loop_
_entity_poly.entity_id
_entity_poly.type
_entity_poly.pdbx_seq_one_letter_code
_entity_poly.pdbx_strand_id
1 'polypeptide(L)'
;MDLLVAGLRRIVPASLRVRREMGVILDADQRPEPDICVIAAGADRGPEQTFYRAREVLLTVEVVSPESRTRDRERKPTLYAKAGIPYFWRVENESGRPVVYVYELDPATRGYELTGIHHDRLKVSVPFEIDIDLTEIDAL
;
A
#
# COMPACT_ATOMS: atom_id res chain seq x y z
N MET A 1 0.27 12.10 -3.36
CA MET A 1 -0.71 11.01 -3.15
C MET A 1 -1.46 10.66 -4.42
N ASP A 2 -2.01 11.65 -5.14
CA ASP A 2 -2.89 11.36 -6.28
C ASP A 2 -2.19 10.68 -7.46
N LEU A 3 -0.89 10.92 -7.67
CA LEU A 3 -0.10 10.22 -8.69
C LEU A 3 -0.14 8.69 -8.53
N LEU A 4 0.21 8.15 -7.37
CA LEU A 4 0.23 6.71 -7.14
C LEU A 4 -1.16 6.09 -7.24
N VAL A 5 -2.18 6.78 -6.72
CA VAL A 5 -3.57 6.32 -6.81
C VAL A 5 -4.03 6.26 -8.26
N ALA A 6 -3.80 7.32 -9.04
CA ALA A 6 -4.17 7.41 -10.44
C ALA A 6 -3.39 6.39 -11.29
N GLY A 7 -2.09 6.28 -11.05
CA GLY A 7 -1.19 5.32 -11.67
C GLY A 7 -1.68 3.89 -11.45
N LEU A 8 -1.88 3.48 -10.19
CA LEU A 8 -2.38 2.15 -9.84
C LEU A 8 -3.76 1.88 -10.44
N ARG A 9 -4.70 2.84 -10.37
CA ARG A 9 -6.06 2.67 -10.93
C ARG A 9 -6.06 2.47 -12.44
N ARG A 10 -5.09 3.03 -13.16
CA ARG A 10 -4.96 2.90 -14.62
C ARG A 10 -4.57 1.50 -15.05
N ILE A 11 -3.79 0.80 -14.23
CA ILE A 11 -3.13 -0.46 -14.57
C ILE A 11 -3.64 -1.66 -13.77
N VAL A 12 -4.41 -1.43 -12.70
CA VAL A 12 -4.93 -2.49 -11.83
C VAL A 12 -5.78 -3.48 -12.66
N PRO A 13 -5.53 -4.79 -12.57
CA PRO A 13 -6.29 -5.78 -13.31
C PRO A 13 -7.74 -5.84 -12.81
N ALA A 14 -8.65 -6.33 -13.66
CA ALA A 14 -10.08 -6.42 -13.35
C ALA A 14 -10.42 -7.27 -12.12
N SER A 15 -9.52 -8.18 -11.71
CA SER A 15 -9.63 -9.00 -10.50
C SER A 15 -9.31 -8.25 -9.21
N LEU A 16 -8.78 -7.03 -9.28
CA LEU A 16 -8.35 -6.23 -8.13
C LEU A 16 -8.99 -4.84 -8.14
N ARG A 17 -8.91 -4.13 -7.01
CA ARG A 17 -9.42 -2.76 -6.85
C ARG A 17 -8.48 -1.94 -5.98
N VAL A 18 -8.25 -0.69 -6.37
CA VAL A 18 -7.53 0.30 -5.56
C VAL A 18 -8.52 1.08 -4.70
N ARG A 19 -8.27 1.15 -3.39
CA ARG A 19 -9.12 1.81 -2.40
C ARG A 19 -8.29 2.76 -1.54
N ARG A 20 -8.96 3.76 -1.00
CA ARG A 20 -8.46 4.80 -0.09
C ARG A 20 -9.52 4.98 0.98
N GLU A 21 -9.17 5.59 2.11
CA GLU A 21 -10.16 5.98 3.15
C GLU A 21 -10.95 4.76 3.67
N MET A 22 -10.25 3.63 3.81
CA MET A 22 -10.85 2.35 4.19
C MET A 22 -10.04 1.70 5.30
N GLY A 23 -10.67 1.44 6.44
CA GLY A 23 -10.01 0.72 7.52
C GLY A 23 -9.71 -0.74 7.14
N VAL A 24 -8.64 -1.31 7.69
CA VAL A 24 -8.32 -2.73 7.55
C VAL A 24 -8.40 -3.39 8.91
N ILE A 25 -9.37 -4.29 9.09
CA ILE A 25 -9.50 -5.06 10.33
C ILE A 25 -8.42 -6.13 10.35
N LEU A 26 -7.49 -5.99 11.29
CA LEU A 26 -6.39 -6.94 11.55
C LEU A 26 -6.71 -7.85 12.75
N ASP A 27 -7.34 -7.28 13.79
CA ASP A 27 -7.82 -7.99 14.98
C ASP A 27 -8.98 -7.20 15.62
N ALA A 28 -9.53 -7.67 16.75
CA ALA A 28 -10.65 -7.07 17.47
C ALA A 28 -10.41 -5.60 17.88
N ASP A 29 -9.16 -5.23 18.18
CA ASP A 29 -8.75 -3.90 18.61
C ASP A 29 -7.77 -3.21 17.64
N GLN A 30 -7.44 -3.87 16.51
CA GLN A 30 -6.52 -3.33 15.50
C GLN A 30 -7.24 -3.11 14.16
N ARG A 31 -7.58 -1.84 13.89
CA ARG A 31 -8.15 -1.38 12.61
C ARG A 31 -7.42 -0.13 12.08
N PRO A 32 -6.14 -0.24 11.66
CA PRO A 32 -5.47 0.86 10.98
C PRO A 32 -6.15 1.20 9.65
N GLU A 33 -5.96 2.44 9.22
CA GLU A 33 -6.38 2.92 7.90
C GLU A 33 -5.12 3.22 7.07
N PRO A 34 -4.83 2.40 6.04
CA PRO A 34 -3.78 2.70 5.09
C PRO A 34 -4.21 3.80 4.12
N ASP A 35 -3.25 4.61 3.68
CA ASP A 35 -3.47 5.66 2.68
C ASP A 35 -4.01 5.09 1.36
N ILE A 36 -3.49 3.93 0.96
CA ILE A 36 -3.96 3.15 -0.19
C ILE A 36 -3.97 1.67 0.18
N CYS A 37 -5.00 0.94 -0.25
CA CYS A 37 -4.94 -0.52 -0.31
C CYS A 37 -5.38 -1.06 -1.66
N VAL A 38 -4.82 -2.21 -2.04
CA VAL A 38 -5.28 -3.01 -3.17
C VAL A 38 -5.98 -4.24 -2.62
N ILE A 39 -7.23 -4.44 -3.02
CA ILE A 39 -8.10 -5.53 -2.55
C ILE A 39 -8.54 -6.41 -3.71
N ALA A 40 -8.89 -7.66 -3.40
CA ALA A 40 -9.55 -8.54 -4.36
C ALA A 40 -10.91 -7.94 -4.75
N ALA A 41 -11.24 -7.87 -6.05
CA ALA A 41 -12.45 -7.20 -6.53
C ALA A 41 -13.74 -7.76 -5.91
N GLY A 42 -13.80 -9.05 -5.61
CA GLY A 42 -14.95 -9.68 -4.94
C GLY A 42 -15.10 -9.32 -3.46
N ALA A 43 -14.13 -8.62 -2.86
CA ALA A 43 -14.23 -8.11 -1.49
C ALA A 43 -14.93 -6.74 -1.41
N ASP A 44 -15.16 -6.08 -2.55
CA ASP A 44 -15.93 -4.87 -2.65
C ASP A 44 -17.43 -5.16 -2.59
N ARG A 45 -18.09 -4.61 -1.57
CA ARG A 45 -19.49 -4.85 -1.23
C ARG A 45 -20.36 -3.62 -1.48
N GLY A 46 -19.80 -2.56 -2.08
CA GLY A 46 -20.53 -1.34 -2.42
C GLY A 46 -20.23 -0.16 -1.49
N PRO A 47 -20.93 0.97 -1.71
CA PRO A 47 -20.54 2.29 -1.19
C PRO A 47 -20.61 2.43 0.33
N GLU A 48 -21.49 1.67 0.99
CA GLU A 48 -21.63 1.69 2.46
C GLU A 48 -20.51 0.93 3.18
N GLN A 49 -19.64 0.22 2.45
CA GLN A 49 -18.52 -0.50 3.05
C GLN A 49 -17.46 0.50 3.52
N THR A 50 -17.05 0.40 4.79
CA THR A 50 -16.02 1.28 5.39
C THR A 50 -14.76 0.52 5.84
N PHE A 51 -14.68 -0.78 5.57
CA PHE A 51 -13.52 -1.59 5.88
C PHE A 51 -13.36 -2.83 5.01
N TYR A 52 -12.14 -3.35 5.00
CA TYR A 52 -11.79 -4.68 4.53
C TYR A 52 -11.19 -5.51 5.67
N ARG A 53 -11.23 -6.83 5.54
CA ARG A 53 -10.44 -7.73 6.42
C ARG A 53 -9.03 -7.89 5.85
N ALA A 54 -8.04 -8.15 6.70
CA ALA A 54 -6.65 -8.36 6.26
C ALA A 54 -6.52 -9.33 5.06
N ARG A 55 -7.21 -10.46 5.11
CA ARG A 55 -7.23 -11.48 4.02
C ARG A 55 -7.80 -11.01 2.68
N GLU A 56 -8.50 -9.88 2.67
CA GLU A 56 -9.09 -9.28 1.47
C GLU A 56 -8.13 -8.27 0.81
N VAL A 57 -7.03 -7.92 1.50
CA VAL A 57 -6.03 -6.93 1.12
C VAL A 57 -4.77 -7.63 0.62
N LEU A 58 -4.33 -7.26 -0.59
CA LEU A 58 -3.06 -7.73 -1.17
C LEU A 58 -1.91 -6.78 -0.85
N LEU A 59 -2.14 -5.47 -0.98
CA LEU A 59 -1.14 -4.42 -0.80
C LEU A 59 -1.68 -3.33 0.12
N THR A 60 -0.88 -2.91 1.10
CA THR A 60 -1.06 -1.64 1.81
C THR A 60 0.05 -0.67 1.44
N VAL A 61 -0.30 0.61 1.24
CA VAL A 61 0.65 1.69 0.98
C VAL A 61 0.45 2.76 2.05
N GLU A 62 1.56 3.24 2.62
CA GLU A 62 1.57 4.33 3.59
C GLU A 62 2.47 5.44 3.09
N VAL A 63 1.98 6.68 3.16
CA VAL A 63 2.72 7.89 2.83
C VAL A 63 3.18 8.55 4.10
N VAL A 64 4.48 8.49 4.33
CA VAL A 64 5.09 8.94 5.58
C VAL A 64 5.11 10.46 5.63
N SER A 65 4.50 11.01 6.68
CA SER A 65 4.64 12.41 7.08
C SER A 65 5.46 12.53 8.38
N PRO A 66 5.94 13.73 8.75
CA PRO A 66 6.55 13.95 10.06
C PRO A 66 5.71 13.43 11.24
N GLU A 67 4.39 13.62 11.18
CA GLU A 67 3.42 13.26 12.23
C GLU A 67 3.05 11.77 12.25
N SER A 68 3.24 11.06 11.14
CA SER A 68 2.91 9.65 11.00
C SER A 68 4.13 8.73 11.01
N ARG A 69 5.35 9.29 10.94
CA ARG A 69 6.63 8.58 10.82
C ARG A 69 6.74 7.31 11.66
N THR A 70 6.57 7.39 12.97
CA THR A 70 6.69 6.19 13.84
C THR A 70 5.60 5.16 13.55
N ARG A 71 4.36 5.61 13.27
CA ARG A 71 3.27 4.68 12.95
C ARG A 71 3.53 3.98 11.62
N ASP A 72 3.95 4.70 10.59
CA ASP A 72 4.03 4.17 9.23
C ASP A 72 5.38 3.50 8.91
N ARG A 73 6.46 3.87 9.60
CA ARG A 73 7.78 3.21 9.46
C ARG A 73 7.94 1.96 10.31
N GLU A 74 7.29 1.89 11.46
CA GLU A 74 7.60 0.88 12.48
C GLU A 74 6.36 0.06 12.87
N ARG A 75 5.31 0.74 13.35
CA ARG A 75 4.15 0.06 13.96
C ARG A 75 3.27 -0.66 12.93
N LYS A 76 2.75 0.08 11.93
CA LYS A 76 1.82 -0.44 10.93
C LYS A 76 2.43 -1.58 10.09
N PRO A 77 3.68 -1.51 9.59
CA PRO A 77 4.29 -2.64 8.87
C PRO A 77 4.29 -3.92 9.71
N THR A 78 4.63 -3.82 10.99
CA THR A 78 4.60 -4.97 11.91
C THR A 78 3.19 -5.55 12.07
N LEU A 79 2.16 -4.68 12.15
CA LEU A 79 0.76 -5.12 12.26
C LEU A 79 0.28 -5.79 10.98
N TYR A 80 0.57 -5.22 9.81
CA TYR A 80 0.18 -5.76 8.51
C TYR A 80 0.85 -7.10 8.22
N ALA A 81 2.15 -7.22 8.51
CA ALA A 81 2.90 -8.47 8.33
C ALA A 81 2.35 -9.58 9.24
N LYS A 82 2.09 -9.26 10.51
CA LYS A 82 1.42 -10.20 11.44
C LYS A 82 0.02 -10.58 10.95
N ALA A 83 -0.72 -9.68 10.31
CA ALA A 83 -2.03 -9.99 9.74
C ALA A 83 -1.96 -10.76 8.42
N GLY A 84 -0.77 -10.97 7.86
CA GLY A 84 -0.53 -11.76 6.65
C GLY A 84 -0.79 -11.01 5.35
N ILE A 85 -0.77 -9.67 5.35
CA ILE A 85 -0.92 -8.88 4.13
C ILE A 85 0.36 -9.06 3.27
N PRO A 86 0.27 -9.58 2.04
CA PRO A 86 1.46 -9.99 1.29
C PRO A 86 2.44 -8.87 0.94
N TYR A 87 1.94 -7.68 0.61
CA TYR A 87 2.77 -6.57 0.13
C TYR A 87 2.55 -5.33 0.97
N PHE A 88 3.64 -4.60 1.24
CA PHE A 88 3.61 -3.33 1.94
C PHE A 88 4.54 -2.34 1.26
N TRP A 89 4.04 -1.15 0.94
CA TRP A 89 4.86 -0.07 0.39
C TRP A 89 4.89 1.12 1.34
N ARG A 90 6.09 1.65 1.53
CA ARG A 90 6.32 2.90 2.25
C ARG A 90 6.76 3.97 1.29
N VAL A 91 6.00 5.05 1.21
CA VAL A 91 6.31 6.21 0.38
C VAL A 91 6.89 7.30 1.27
N GLU A 92 8.10 7.71 0.97
CA GLU A 92 8.80 8.81 1.63
C GLU A 92 8.84 10.04 0.71
N ASN A 93 9.07 11.22 1.29
CA ASN A 93 9.37 12.43 0.53
C ASN A 93 10.85 12.78 0.73
N GLU A 94 11.63 12.71 -0.35
CA GLU A 94 13.03 13.12 -0.38
C GLU A 94 13.16 14.36 -1.26
N SER A 95 13.41 15.51 -0.65
CA SER A 95 13.61 16.80 -1.33
C SER A 95 12.47 17.16 -2.32
N GLY A 96 11.22 16.89 -1.94
CA GLY A 96 10.04 17.18 -2.76
C GLY A 96 9.66 16.05 -3.73
N ARG A 97 10.44 14.96 -3.80
CA ARG A 97 10.19 13.83 -4.70
C ARG A 97 9.74 12.59 -3.92
N PRO A 98 8.84 11.77 -4.48
CA PRO A 98 8.38 10.55 -3.82
C PRO A 98 9.44 9.46 -3.97
N VAL A 99 9.70 8.71 -2.89
CA VAL A 99 10.55 7.51 -2.93
C VAL A 99 9.75 6.34 -2.38
N VAL A 100 9.59 5.30 -3.20
CA VAL A 100 8.77 4.13 -2.85
C VAL A 100 9.69 2.98 -2.44
N TYR A 101 9.60 2.61 -1.17
CA TYR A 101 10.19 1.40 -0.62
C TYR A 101 9.18 0.28 -0.74
N VAL A 102 9.55 -0.79 -1.45
CA VAL A 102 8.69 -1.94 -1.73
C VAL A 102 9.11 -3.11 -0.86
N TYR A 103 8.15 -3.68 -0.15
CA TYR A 103 8.36 -4.83 0.72
C TYR A 103 7.42 -5.99 0.39
N GLU A 104 7.94 -7.20 0.60
CA GLU A 104 7.22 -8.46 0.50
C GLU A 104 7.23 -9.18 1.84
N LEU A 105 6.12 -9.81 2.20
CA LEU A 105 6.00 -10.58 3.41
C LEU A 105 6.83 -11.86 3.29
N ASP A 106 7.78 -12.06 4.18
CA ASP A 106 8.43 -13.35 4.38
C ASP A 106 7.51 -14.25 5.24
N PRO A 107 6.97 -15.35 4.70
CA PRO A 107 6.12 -16.26 5.47
C PRO A 107 6.82 -16.92 6.65
N ALA A 108 8.15 -17.06 6.61
CA ALA A 108 8.91 -17.72 7.66
C ALA A 108 9.05 -16.83 8.91
N THR A 109 9.40 -15.57 8.73
CA THR A 109 9.57 -14.61 9.84
C THR A 109 8.29 -13.86 10.20
N ARG A 110 7.29 -13.84 9.30
CA ARG A 110 6.11 -12.95 9.37
C ARG A 110 6.52 -11.48 9.48
N GLY A 111 7.64 -11.14 8.86
CA GLY A 111 8.17 -9.79 8.70
C GLY A 111 8.20 -9.39 7.23
N TYR A 112 8.33 -8.10 6.99
CA TYR A 112 8.51 -7.56 5.64
C TYR A 112 9.99 -7.47 5.29
N GLU A 113 10.36 -7.99 4.13
CA GLU A 113 11.69 -7.89 3.54
C GLU A 113 11.68 -6.84 2.43
N LEU A 114 12.71 -5.99 2.38
CA LEU A 114 12.84 -4.94 1.37
C LEU A 114 13.25 -5.56 0.03
N THR A 115 12.45 -5.39 -1.00
CA THR A 115 12.73 -5.91 -2.35
C THR A 115 13.09 -4.82 -3.35
N GLY A 116 12.83 -3.54 -3.05
CA GLY A 116 13.23 -2.42 -3.91
C GLY A 116 13.07 -1.04 -3.28
N ILE A 117 13.86 -0.08 -3.76
CA ILE A 117 13.71 1.36 -3.48
C ILE A 117 13.66 2.09 -4.83
N HIS A 118 12.61 2.85 -5.07
CA HIS A 118 12.31 3.47 -6.36
C HIS A 118 12.16 4.99 -6.23
N HIS A 119 12.94 5.76 -7.00
CA HIS A 119 12.95 7.22 -6.96
C HIS A 119 12.19 7.86 -8.15
N ASP A 120 12.57 7.53 -9.39
CA ASP A 120 11.97 8.16 -10.58
C ASP A 120 10.91 7.29 -11.26
N ARG A 121 10.99 5.96 -11.08
CA ARG A 121 10.08 5.01 -11.72
C ARG A 121 9.85 3.81 -10.83
N LEU A 122 8.59 3.55 -10.52
CA LEU A 122 8.14 2.37 -9.80
C LEU A 122 7.82 1.27 -10.82
N LYS A 123 8.75 0.33 -10.98
CA LYS A 123 8.60 -0.81 -11.88
C LYS A 123 8.79 -2.12 -11.11
N VAL A 124 7.71 -2.86 -10.93
CA VAL A 124 7.67 -4.13 -10.19
C VAL A 124 6.69 -5.10 -10.84
N SER A 125 6.92 -6.41 -10.70
CA SER A 125 6.07 -7.46 -11.26
C SER A 125 5.01 -7.99 -10.28
N VAL A 126 5.10 -7.60 -9.00
CA VAL A 126 4.20 -8.02 -7.92
C VAL A 126 3.67 -6.80 -7.15
N PRO A 127 2.41 -6.81 -6.66
CA PRO A 127 1.39 -7.88 -6.76
C PRO A 127 0.84 -8.16 -8.17
N PHE A 128 1.14 -7.27 -9.12
CA PHE A 128 0.88 -7.41 -10.55
C PHE A 128 1.88 -6.49 -11.28
N GLU A 129 1.89 -6.54 -12.62
CA GLU A 129 2.76 -5.66 -13.42
C GLU A 129 2.44 -4.19 -13.17
N ILE A 130 3.38 -3.49 -12.53
CA ILE A 130 3.27 -2.08 -12.18
C ILE A 130 4.44 -1.34 -12.83
N ASP A 131 4.11 -0.29 -13.56
CA ASP A 131 5.06 0.60 -14.20
C ASP A 131 4.52 2.03 -14.15
N ILE A 132 4.98 2.81 -13.16
CA ILE A 132 4.52 4.17 -12.88
C ILE A 132 5.73 5.10 -12.89
N ASP A 133 5.65 6.18 -13.68
CA ASP A 133 6.59 7.28 -13.62
C ASP A 133 6.30 8.12 -12.37
N LEU A 134 7.28 8.20 -11.47
CA LEU A 134 7.18 8.94 -10.20
C LEU A 134 7.52 10.43 -10.36
N THR A 135 8.06 10.84 -11.51
CA THR A 135 8.41 12.22 -11.80
C THR A 135 7.22 13.08 -12.25
N GLU A 136 6.09 12.45 -12.57
CA GLU A 136 4.85 13.13 -12.96
C GLU A 136 4.14 13.91 -11.81
N ILE A 137 4.76 14.03 -10.63
CA ILE A 137 4.20 14.80 -9.49
C ILE A 137 3.98 16.28 -9.85
N ASP A 138 4.78 16.84 -10.75
CA ASP A 138 4.72 18.26 -11.14
C ASP A 138 3.58 18.58 -12.14
N ALA A 139 2.76 17.58 -12.54
CA ALA A 139 1.72 17.72 -13.55
C ALA A 139 0.28 17.90 -13.01
N LEU A 140 0.12 18.18 -11.70
CA LEU A 140 -1.17 18.35 -11.02
C LEU A 140 -1.37 19.78 -10.50
#